data_AF-A0A7X8VVP3-F1
#
_entry.id   AF-A0A7X8VVP3-F1
#
_cell.length_a   1.000
_cell.length_b   1.000
_cell.length_c   1.000
_cell.angle_alpha   90.00
_cell.angle_beta   90.00
_cell.angle_gamma   90.00
#
_symmetry.space_group_name_H-M   'P 1'
#
loop_
_entity.id
_entity.type
_entity.pdbx_description
1 polymer ?
#
loop_
_entity_poly.entity_id
_entity_poly.type
_entity_poly.pdbx_seq_one_letter_code
_entity_poly.pdbx_strand_id
1 'polypeptide(L)'
;MPLSLSQFSALRYGMFVHFGPYSQLGRGEWVMNREQISPQEYCRLAKDFQPQAFSAEQICSLAVAGGMKYLVFTTMHHDGFRMYDSRLSDFNAQKFCQRDFTAEIVSAARRHDLAIGLYHSLNNWHDQPDAVAALENAEQYRIFINRTFQRLQELLQLYNPIDILWYDGWWPFNRDGWQAKRMNAAMRSIQPWLLFNGRNGLPGDFGTPEQHLSVPDPWRPWEACITLNHHWGFHRGDHNWKSPLEVIRMLLSCGNGNGNLLLNIGPDGSGAIPQASEIIIRQVGQWLNQGGRQAITGNDPLTFGPFLRQDSERGDWDASGVFTASGHTLFFTLLYPCGNTWSISGLEAEVLDISSPIAGRLAFHQEQGRLTVNLPELLQQTLAPVLQITCDRPPAIYRCGGMRVPKLEHPRYDPCPPDLQY
;
A
#
# COMPACT_ATOMS: atom_id res chain seq x y z
N MET A 1 3.27 2.88 21.07
CA MET A 1 2.38 4.05 21.18
C MET A 1 1.46 4.04 19.97
N PRO A 2 0.20 4.50 20.09
CA PRO A 2 -0.73 4.42 18.97
C PRO A 2 -0.33 5.32 17.80
N LEU A 3 -0.55 4.85 16.58
CA LEU A 3 -0.18 5.54 15.35
C LEU A 3 -1.04 6.79 15.09
N SER A 4 -0.42 7.97 15.07
CA SER A 4 -1.07 9.21 14.60
C SER A 4 -1.15 9.26 13.06
N LEU A 5 -2.02 10.12 12.52
CA LEU A 5 -2.19 10.27 11.07
C LEU A 5 -0.90 10.72 10.36
N SER A 6 -0.09 11.57 10.99
CA SER A 6 1.21 11.99 10.42
C SER A 6 2.22 10.85 10.45
N GLN A 7 2.23 10.04 11.52
CA GLN A 7 3.06 8.83 11.59
C GLN A 7 2.62 7.80 10.54
N PHE A 8 1.32 7.66 10.28
CA PHE A 8 0.79 6.78 9.23
C PHE A 8 1.35 7.15 7.86
N SER A 9 1.30 8.42 7.46
CA SER A 9 1.88 8.88 6.18
C SER A 9 3.40 8.62 6.09
N ALA A 10 4.11 8.59 7.23
CA ALA A 10 5.54 8.30 7.27
C ALA A 10 5.88 6.81 7.12
N LEU A 11 4.91 5.89 7.28
CA LEU A 11 5.16 4.45 7.18
C LEU A 11 5.50 4.01 5.75
N ARG A 12 4.89 4.64 4.74
CA ARG A 12 5.08 4.44 3.29
C ARG A 12 4.77 3.06 2.72
N TYR A 13 4.99 1.99 3.46
CA TYR A 13 4.92 0.63 2.92
C TYR A 13 4.39 -0.37 3.95
N GLY A 14 3.35 -1.10 3.58
CA GLY A 14 2.70 -2.10 4.42
C GLY A 14 2.33 -3.37 3.66
N MET A 15 2.04 -4.43 4.43
CA MET A 15 1.57 -5.71 3.91
C MET A 15 0.06 -5.83 4.05
N PHE A 16 -0.65 -6.17 2.97
CA PHE A 16 -2.01 -6.67 3.08
C PHE A 16 -1.97 -8.20 3.07
N VAL A 17 -2.81 -8.85 3.88
CA VAL A 17 -2.94 -10.30 3.89
C VAL A 17 -4.41 -10.67 3.75
N HIS A 18 -4.77 -11.25 2.60
CA HIS A 18 -6.09 -11.83 2.37
C HIS A 18 -6.02 -13.34 2.54
N PHE A 19 -6.55 -13.82 3.67
CA PHE A 19 -6.53 -15.23 4.03
C PHE A 19 -7.84 -15.65 4.70
N GLY A 20 -8.38 -16.79 4.27
CA GLY A 20 -9.60 -17.39 4.77
C GLY A 20 -9.94 -18.68 4.02
N PRO A 21 -11.11 -19.30 4.26
CA PRO A 21 -11.50 -20.56 3.63
C PRO A 21 -11.45 -20.52 2.10
N TYR A 22 -11.68 -19.37 1.46
CA TYR A 22 -11.53 -19.20 0.01
C TYR A 22 -10.14 -19.57 -0.53
N SER A 23 -9.09 -19.47 0.29
CA SER A 23 -7.72 -19.83 -0.11
C SER A 23 -7.59 -21.31 -0.48
N GLN A 24 -8.37 -22.21 0.13
CA GLN A 24 -8.34 -23.64 -0.23
C GLN A 24 -8.99 -23.91 -1.59
N LEU A 25 -10.00 -23.12 -1.95
CA LEU A 25 -10.67 -23.22 -3.25
C LEU A 25 -9.75 -22.70 -4.35
N GLY A 26 -8.91 -21.70 -4.02
CA GLY A 26 -7.83 -21.23 -4.88
C GLY A 26 -8.32 -20.57 -6.16
N ARG A 27 -9.45 -19.86 -6.09
CA ARG A 27 -10.09 -19.13 -7.20
C ARG A 27 -10.50 -17.71 -6.79
N GLY A 28 -9.79 -17.15 -5.80
CA GLY A 28 -10.07 -15.82 -5.25
C GLY A 28 -11.18 -15.80 -4.19
N GLU A 29 -11.22 -14.71 -3.44
CA GLU A 29 -12.05 -14.47 -2.25
C GLU A 29 -13.54 -14.26 -2.57
N TRP A 30 -13.88 -13.94 -3.83
CA TRP A 30 -15.26 -13.80 -4.30
C TRP A 30 -15.92 -15.11 -4.74
N VAL A 31 -15.23 -16.24 -4.60
CA VAL A 31 -15.70 -17.56 -5.08
C VAL A 31 -17.10 -17.93 -4.56
N MET A 32 -17.41 -17.62 -3.29
CA MET A 32 -18.74 -17.88 -2.72
C MET A 32 -19.85 -17.17 -3.49
N ASN A 33 -19.63 -15.90 -3.85
CA ASN A 33 -20.59 -15.11 -4.59
C ASN A 33 -20.63 -15.50 -6.09
N ARG A 34 -19.47 -15.60 -6.73
CA ARG A 34 -19.35 -15.85 -8.18
C ARG A 34 -19.88 -17.22 -8.60
N GLU A 35 -19.73 -18.21 -7.73
CA GLU A 35 -20.21 -19.58 -7.98
C GLU A 35 -21.56 -19.85 -7.29
N GLN A 36 -22.17 -18.85 -6.66
CA GLN A 36 -23.45 -18.95 -5.93
C GLN A 36 -23.46 -20.08 -4.89
N ILE A 37 -22.33 -20.25 -4.19
CA ILE A 37 -22.19 -21.26 -3.14
C ILE A 37 -23.03 -20.81 -1.94
N SER A 38 -24.04 -21.60 -1.58
CA SER A 38 -24.90 -21.29 -0.44
C SER A 38 -24.11 -21.22 0.88
N PRO A 39 -24.56 -20.45 1.90
CA PRO A 39 -23.89 -20.41 3.21
C PRO A 39 -23.68 -21.80 3.84
N GLN A 40 -24.65 -22.72 3.68
CA GLN A 40 -24.57 -24.08 4.20
C GLN A 40 -23.56 -24.94 3.44
N GLU A 41 -23.41 -24.74 2.14
CA GLU A 41 -22.38 -25.40 1.34
C GLU A 41 -20.99 -24.84 1.64
N TYR A 42 -20.86 -23.52 1.69
CA TYR A 42 -19.60 -22.86 2.03
C TYR A 42 -19.11 -23.25 3.43
N CYS A 43 -20.03 -23.36 4.40
CA CYS A 43 -19.74 -23.88 5.73
C CYS A 43 -19.22 -25.32 5.72
N ARG A 44 -19.76 -26.18 4.84
CA ARG A 44 -19.23 -27.55 4.66
C ARG A 44 -17.83 -27.55 4.06
N LEU A 45 -17.59 -26.74 3.04
CA LEU A 45 -16.27 -26.58 2.43
C LEU A 45 -15.25 -26.08 3.48
N ALA A 46 -15.61 -25.08 4.28
CA ALA A 46 -14.74 -24.51 5.30
C ALA A 46 -14.33 -25.52 6.40
N LYS A 47 -15.01 -26.66 6.58
CA LYS A 47 -14.59 -27.68 7.56
C LYS A 47 -13.21 -28.27 7.24
N ASP A 48 -12.88 -28.34 5.96
CA ASP A 48 -11.59 -28.88 5.49
C ASP A 48 -10.46 -27.84 5.56
N PHE A 49 -10.79 -26.60 5.93
CA PHE A 49 -9.81 -25.52 6.08
C PHE A 49 -8.98 -25.74 7.34
N GLN A 50 -7.85 -26.43 7.18
CA GLN A 50 -6.90 -26.73 8.25
C GLN A 50 -5.50 -26.24 7.84
N PRO A 51 -5.22 -24.93 7.97
CA PRO A 51 -4.00 -24.34 7.44
C PRO A 51 -2.79 -24.59 8.34
N GLN A 52 -2.22 -25.79 8.23
CA GLN A 52 -1.09 -26.25 9.03
C GLN A 52 0.20 -25.47 8.78
N ALA A 53 0.37 -24.90 7.58
CA ALA A 53 1.51 -24.09 7.22
C ALA A 53 1.33 -22.59 7.54
N PHE A 54 0.16 -22.16 8.04
CA PHE A 54 -0.02 -20.77 8.45
C PHE A 54 0.89 -20.41 9.62
N SER A 55 1.71 -19.38 9.42
CA SER A 55 2.60 -18.83 10.43
C SER A 55 2.54 -17.30 10.42
N ALA A 56 1.91 -16.74 11.45
CA ALA A 56 1.92 -15.29 11.69
C ALA A 56 3.35 -14.74 11.83
N GLU A 57 4.26 -15.54 12.39
CA GLU A 57 5.67 -15.20 12.54
C GLU A 57 6.37 -15.07 11.19
N GLN A 58 6.14 -16.01 10.25
CA GLN A 58 6.72 -15.93 8.91
C GLN A 58 6.17 -14.74 8.12
N ILE A 59 4.86 -14.46 8.23
CA ILE A 59 4.22 -13.31 7.58
C ILE A 59 4.83 -11.99 8.10
N CYS A 60 4.91 -11.80 9.42
CA CYS A 60 5.46 -10.59 10.00
C CYS A 60 6.96 -10.45 9.74
N SER A 61 7.72 -11.54 9.83
CA SER A 61 9.15 -11.55 9.49
C SER A 61 9.38 -11.21 8.01
N LEU A 62 8.53 -11.70 7.11
CA LEU A 62 8.59 -11.32 5.69
C LEU A 62 8.28 -9.84 5.49
N ALA A 63 7.28 -9.29 6.19
CA ALA A 63 6.97 -7.87 6.13
C ALA A 63 8.18 -7.01 6.55
N VAL A 64 8.82 -7.35 7.68
CA VAL A 64 10.05 -6.69 8.14
C VAL A 64 11.19 -6.84 7.15
N ALA A 65 11.42 -8.07 6.63
CA ALA A 65 12.45 -8.33 5.65
C ALA A 65 12.23 -7.58 4.33
N GLY A 66 10.95 -7.32 3.98
CA GLY A 66 10.54 -6.49 2.86
C GLY A 66 10.62 -4.98 3.12
N GLY A 67 10.99 -4.56 4.33
CA GLY A 67 11.07 -3.14 4.71
C GLY A 67 9.71 -2.49 4.95
N MET A 68 8.64 -3.27 5.11
CA MET A 68 7.31 -2.78 5.47
C MET A 68 7.26 -2.38 6.96
N LYS A 69 6.36 -1.46 7.30
CA LYS A 69 6.23 -0.89 8.66
C LYS A 69 4.87 -1.16 9.31
N TYR A 70 3.94 -1.71 8.55
CA TYR A 70 2.63 -2.09 9.06
C TYR A 70 2.06 -3.27 8.27
N LEU A 71 1.05 -3.90 8.85
CA LEU A 71 0.34 -5.02 8.24
C LEU A 71 -1.17 -4.85 8.43
N VAL A 72 -1.96 -5.17 7.41
CA VAL A 72 -3.43 -5.23 7.46
C VAL A 72 -3.87 -6.68 7.21
N PHE A 73 -4.57 -7.28 8.17
CA PHE A 73 -5.02 -8.68 8.09
C PHE A 73 -6.54 -8.80 7.94
N THR A 74 -7.01 -9.68 7.06
CA THR A 74 -8.43 -9.98 6.89
C THR A 74 -8.99 -10.74 8.09
N THR A 75 -9.68 -10.05 8.99
CA THR A 75 -10.33 -10.66 10.16
C THR A 75 -11.66 -11.31 9.82
N MET A 76 -12.34 -10.80 8.79
CA MET A 76 -13.53 -11.37 8.18
C MET A 76 -13.66 -10.76 6.78
N HIS A 77 -13.74 -11.60 5.74
CA HIS A 77 -14.07 -11.17 4.39
C HIS A 77 -15.59 -11.21 4.17
N HIS A 78 -16.05 -10.94 2.95
CA HIS A 78 -17.47 -10.94 2.63
C HIS A 78 -18.16 -12.29 2.85
N ASP A 79 -17.40 -13.40 2.81
CA ASP A 79 -17.89 -14.76 3.09
C ASP A 79 -18.39 -14.94 4.54
N GLY A 80 -18.10 -13.99 5.45
CA GLY A 80 -18.53 -14.02 6.84
C GLY A 80 -17.72 -14.94 7.76
N PHE A 81 -16.68 -15.63 7.25
CA PHE A 81 -15.82 -16.45 8.11
C PHE A 81 -14.92 -15.56 8.95
N ARG A 82 -15.00 -15.71 10.27
CA ARG A 82 -14.23 -14.89 11.21
C ARG A 82 -12.93 -15.58 11.53
N MET A 83 -11.81 -14.94 11.22
CA MET A 83 -10.45 -15.44 11.46
C MET A 83 -10.02 -15.32 12.93
N TYR A 84 -10.97 -15.27 13.86
CA TYR A 84 -10.80 -15.08 15.30
C TYR A 84 -11.86 -15.82 16.11
N ASP A 85 -11.68 -15.94 17.42
CA ASP A 85 -12.66 -16.55 18.34
C ASP A 85 -13.85 -15.62 18.63
N SER A 86 -14.75 -15.50 17.65
CA SER A 86 -15.97 -14.71 17.79
C SER A 86 -17.03 -15.43 18.61
N ARG A 87 -17.68 -14.71 19.52
CA ARG A 87 -18.86 -15.19 20.26
C ARG A 87 -20.17 -14.91 19.53
N LEU A 88 -20.12 -14.15 18.44
CA LEU A 88 -21.30 -13.73 17.67
C LEU A 88 -21.72 -14.76 16.62
N SER A 89 -20.85 -15.69 16.24
CA SER A 89 -21.15 -16.76 15.28
C SER A 89 -20.20 -17.94 15.48
N ASP A 90 -20.71 -19.17 15.31
CA ASP A 90 -19.90 -20.38 15.28
C ASP A 90 -19.08 -20.52 13.98
N PHE A 91 -19.38 -19.73 12.94
CA PHE A 91 -18.62 -19.74 11.68
C PHE A 91 -17.33 -18.94 11.81
N ASN A 92 -16.39 -19.51 12.58
CA ASN A 92 -15.14 -18.87 12.95
C ASN A 92 -13.95 -19.86 13.08
N ALA A 93 -12.74 -19.31 13.05
CA ALA A 93 -11.49 -20.07 13.08
C ALA A 93 -11.28 -20.88 14.37
N GLN A 94 -11.75 -20.39 15.53
CA GLN A 94 -11.62 -21.14 16.77
C GLN A 94 -12.47 -22.42 16.74
N LYS A 95 -13.68 -22.37 16.19
CA LYS A 95 -14.57 -23.54 16.07
C LYS A 95 -14.10 -24.54 15.01
N PHE A 96 -13.53 -24.04 13.91
CA PHE A 96 -13.18 -24.86 12.74
C PHE A 96 -11.74 -25.36 12.77
N CYS A 97 -10.80 -24.53 13.23
CA CYS A 97 -9.36 -24.79 13.18
C CYS A 97 -8.71 -24.87 14.57
N GLN A 98 -9.46 -24.59 15.65
CA GLN A 98 -8.94 -24.48 17.03
C GLN A 98 -7.81 -23.46 17.17
N ARG A 99 -7.87 -22.39 16.35
CA ARG A 99 -6.87 -21.32 16.31
C ARG A 99 -7.55 -19.96 16.20
N ASP A 100 -6.90 -18.96 16.77
CA ASP A 100 -7.23 -17.55 16.57
C ASP A 100 -6.12 -16.89 15.75
N PHE A 101 -6.27 -16.94 14.42
CA PHE A 101 -5.27 -16.41 13.49
C PHE A 101 -5.08 -14.90 13.62
N THR A 102 -6.14 -14.17 13.97
CA THR A 102 -6.07 -12.72 14.20
C THR A 102 -5.22 -12.42 15.44
N ALA A 103 -5.43 -13.14 16.55
CA ALA A 103 -4.60 -13.01 17.75
C ALA A 103 -3.13 -13.36 17.49
N GLU A 104 -2.87 -14.41 16.70
CA GLU A 104 -1.52 -14.79 16.29
C GLU A 104 -0.81 -13.66 15.50
N ILE A 105 -1.50 -13.08 14.51
CA ILE A 105 -0.99 -11.95 13.72
C ILE A 105 -0.75 -10.71 14.57
N VAL A 106 -1.72 -10.30 15.40
CA VAL A 106 -1.59 -9.14 16.27
C VAL A 106 -0.39 -9.32 17.22
N SER A 107 -0.22 -10.53 17.77
CA SER A 107 0.91 -10.83 18.67
C SER A 107 2.25 -10.83 17.93
N ALA A 108 2.32 -11.38 16.73
CA ALA A 108 3.53 -11.38 15.91
C ALA A 108 3.91 -9.97 15.45
N ALA A 109 2.94 -9.19 14.95
CA ALA A 109 3.16 -7.80 14.52
C ALA A 109 3.76 -6.96 15.64
N ARG A 110 3.26 -7.10 16.88
CA ARG A 110 3.80 -6.43 18.07
C ARG A 110 5.25 -6.82 18.38
N ARG A 111 5.62 -8.10 18.24
CA ARG A 111 7.00 -8.55 18.43
C ARG A 111 7.95 -8.00 17.37
N HIS A 112 7.44 -7.75 16.17
CA HIS A 112 8.18 -7.21 15.02
C HIS A 112 8.12 -5.68 14.90
N ASP A 113 7.53 -4.99 15.88
CA ASP A 113 7.32 -3.53 15.85
C ASP A 113 6.62 -3.02 14.57
N LEU A 114 5.64 -3.81 14.10
CA LEU A 114 4.77 -3.44 12.99
C LEU A 114 3.51 -2.78 13.54
N ALA A 115 3.11 -1.63 12.99
CA ALA A 115 1.77 -1.13 13.21
C ALA A 115 0.74 -2.10 12.62
N ILE A 116 -0.40 -2.25 13.28
CA ILE A 116 -1.37 -3.31 12.97
C ILE A 116 -2.72 -2.73 12.54
N GLY A 117 -3.14 -3.11 11.35
CA GLY A 117 -4.47 -2.88 10.82
C GLY A 117 -5.29 -4.16 10.77
N LEU A 118 -6.58 -4.04 11.05
CA LEU A 118 -7.52 -5.14 10.88
C LEU A 118 -8.50 -4.78 9.78
N TYR A 119 -8.51 -5.57 8.71
CA TYR A 119 -9.54 -5.51 7.70
C TYR A 119 -10.78 -6.22 8.21
N HIS A 120 -11.94 -5.59 8.03
CA HIS A 120 -13.23 -6.20 8.35
C HIS A 120 -14.30 -5.80 7.35
N SER A 121 -14.88 -6.78 6.67
CA SER A 121 -16.01 -6.56 5.78
C SER A 121 -17.24 -6.09 6.56
N LEU A 122 -17.85 -4.99 6.11
CA LEU A 122 -19.15 -4.52 6.60
C LEU A 122 -20.27 -5.42 6.07
N ASN A 123 -20.11 -5.93 4.85
CA ASN A 123 -20.99 -6.93 4.25
C ASN A 123 -20.72 -8.33 4.81
N ASN A 124 -21.72 -9.21 4.75
CA ASN A 124 -21.64 -10.57 5.24
C ASN A 124 -22.63 -11.43 4.46
N TRP A 125 -22.11 -12.40 3.70
CA TRP A 125 -22.91 -13.33 2.88
C TRP A 125 -23.35 -14.58 3.64
N HIS A 126 -22.88 -14.78 4.87
CA HIS A 126 -23.20 -15.97 5.67
C HIS A 126 -24.34 -15.71 6.65
N ASP A 127 -24.25 -14.63 7.43
CA ASP A 127 -25.23 -14.31 8.46
C ASP A 127 -26.52 -13.74 7.83
N GLN A 128 -27.68 -14.10 8.39
CA GLN A 128 -28.99 -13.57 7.98
C GLN A 128 -29.61 -12.69 9.08
N PRO A 129 -30.13 -11.49 8.79
CA PRO A 129 -30.23 -10.89 7.45
C PRO A 129 -28.87 -10.48 6.89
N ASP A 130 -28.70 -10.69 5.60
CA ASP A 130 -27.60 -10.13 4.81
C ASP A 130 -27.95 -8.70 4.33
N ALA A 131 -27.05 -8.12 3.53
CA ALA A 131 -27.22 -6.77 3.02
C ALA A 131 -28.38 -6.63 2.01
N VAL A 132 -28.78 -7.70 1.31
CA VAL A 132 -29.92 -7.68 0.37
C VAL A 132 -31.22 -7.68 1.15
N ALA A 133 -31.36 -8.56 2.15
CA ALA A 133 -32.51 -8.56 3.04
C ALA A 133 -32.66 -7.22 3.77
N ALA A 134 -31.54 -6.57 4.12
CA ALA A 134 -31.52 -5.24 4.70
C ALA A 134 -31.99 -4.12 3.74
N LEU A 135 -31.91 -4.28 2.42
CA LEU A 135 -32.50 -3.34 1.46
C LEU A 135 -34.03 -3.47 1.38
N GLU A 136 -34.53 -4.69 1.55
CA GLU A 136 -35.94 -5.03 1.30
C GLU A 136 -36.84 -4.77 2.52
N ASN A 137 -36.27 -4.72 3.73
CA ASN A 137 -37.05 -4.62 4.95
C ASN A 137 -36.34 -3.79 6.04
N ALA A 138 -37.05 -2.80 6.59
CA ALA A 138 -36.52 -1.88 7.60
C ALA A 138 -36.17 -2.54 8.94
N GLU A 139 -36.87 -3.60 9.33
CA GLU A 139 -36.52 -4.39 10.51
C GLU A 139 -35.23 -5.18 10.26
N GLN A 140 -35.11 -5.82 9.10
CA GLN A 140 -33.89 -6.54 8.70
C GLN A 140 -32.70 -5.59 8.60
N TYR A 141 -32.89 -4.39 8.05
CA TYR A 141 -31.89 -3.31 8.07
C TYR A 141 -31.40 -3.01 9.49
N ARG A 142 -32.31 -2.81 10.44
CA ARG A 142 -31.97 -2.51 11.83
C ARG A 142 -31.16 -3.65 12.46
N ILE A 143 -31.54 -4.90 12.20
CA ILE A 143 -30.82 -6.08 12.71
C ILE A 143 -29.43 -6.17 12.08
N PHE A 144 -29.33 -6.04 10.76
CA PHE A 144 -28.07 -6.08 10.01
C PHE A 144 -27.09 -5.02 10.51
N ILE A 145 -27.50 -3.75 10.58
CA ILE A 145 -26.64 -2.68 11.07
C ILE A 145 -26.23 -2.91 12.53
N ASN A 146 -27.16 -3.31 13.41
CA ASN A 146 -26.81 -3.58 14.81
C ASN A 146 -25.78 -4.71 14.93
N ARG A 147 -25.91 -5.78 14.14
CA ARG A 147 -24.94 -6.88 14.11
C ARG A 147 -23.59 -6.45 13.55
N THR A 148 -23.56 -5.60 12.52
CA THR A 148 -22.32 -5.02 12.01
C THR A 148 -21.61 -4.21 13.09
N PHE A 149 -22.33 -3.38 13.85
CA PHE A 149 -21.76 -2.68 15.01
C PHE A 149 -21.21 -3.66 16.06
N GLN A 150 -21.97 -4.70 16.41
CA GLN A 150 -21.53 -5.71 17.38
C GLN A 150 -20.25 -6.42 16.95
N ARG A 151 -20.13 -6.81 15.67
CA ARG A 151 -18.90 -7.43 15.14
C ARG A 151 -17.68 -6.52 15.25
N LEU A 152 -17.84 -5.24 14.88
CA LEU A 152 -16.75 -4.27 14.99
C LEU A 152 -16.36 -4.00 16.45
N GLN A 153 -17.35 -3.90 17.36
CA GLN A 153 -17.09 -3.72 18.78
C GLN A 153 -16.39 -4.92 19.40
N GLU A 154 -16.83 -6.15 19.09
CA GLU A 154 -16.16 -7.37 19.54
C GLU A 154 -14.70 -7.40 19.07
N LEU A 155 -14.46 -7.12 17.79
CA LEU A 155 -13.11 -7.09 17.22
C LEU A 155 -12.18 -6.12 17.97
N LEU A 156 -12.65 -4.90 18.24
CA LEU A 156 -11.85 -3.88 18.95
C LEU A 156 -11.69 -4.15 20.44
N GLN A 157 -12.57 -4.95 21.04
CA GLN A 157 -12.44 -5.38 22.44
C GLN A 157 -11.45 -6.53 22.57
N LEU A 158 -11.48 -7.49 21.64
CA LEU A 158 -10.56 -8.63 21.60
C LEU A 158 -9.13 -8.17 21.29
N TYR A 159 -8.98 -7.24 20.33
CA TYR A 159 -7.68 -6.78 19.87
C TYR A 159 -7.47 -5.30 20.17
N ASN A 160 -6.85 -5.03 21.32
CA ASN A 160 -6.51 -3.69 21.78
C ASN A 160 -5.06 -3.67 22.31
N PRO A 161 -4.21 -2.71 21.93
CA PRO A 161 -4.44 -1.71 20.87
C PRO A 161 -4.27 -2.29 19.46
N ILE A 162 -4.97 -1.70 18.49
CA ILE A 162 -4.66 -1.73 17.05
C ILE A 162 -4.60 -0.29 16.51
N ASP A 163 -4.00 -0.11 15.33
CA ASP A 163 -3.75 1.22 14.74
C ASP A 163 -4.79 1.58 13.66
N ILE A 164 -5.19 0.62 12.84
CA ILE A 164 -6.06 0.84 11.67
C ILE A 164 -7.26 -0.12 11.72
N LEU A 165 -8.47 0.42 11.53
CA LEU A 165 -9.64 -0.39 11.20
C LEU A 165 -10.00 -0.15 9.73
N TRP A 166 -9.72 -1.15 8.89
CA TRP A 166 -9.83 -1.06 7.44
C TRP A 166 -11.17 -1.68 7.01
N TYR A 167 -12.16 -0.83 6.75
CA TYR A 167 -13.49 -1.28 6.33
C TYR A 167 -13.50 -1.73 4.88
N ASP A 168 -14.44 -2.60 4.53
CA ASP A 168 -14.76 -2.90 3.13
C ASP A 168 -16.19 -3.41 2.97
N GLY A 169 -16.63 -3.69 1.74
CA GLY A 169 -17.98 -4.17 1.51
C GLY A 169 -19.03 -3.09 1.78
N TRP A 170 -18.73 -1.84 1.39
CA TRP A 170 -19.61 -0.68 1.62
C TRP A 170 -20.92 -0.76 0.83
N TRP A 171 -21.01 -1.59 -0.21
CA TRP A 171 -22.28 -1.79 -0.90
C TRP A 171 -23.27 -2.61 -0.03
N PRO A 172 -24.58 -2.37 -0.16
CA PRO A 172 -25.25 -1.44 -1.07
C PRO A 172 -25.50 -0.04 -0.47
N PHE A 173 -25.06 0.22 0.75
CA PHE A 173 -25.42 1.43 1.48
C PHE A 173 -24.45 2.59 1.24
N ASN A 174 -24.97 3.81 1.25
CA ASN A 174 -24.16 5.01 1.36
C ASN A 174 -23.79 5.29 2.84
N ARG A 175 -23.12 6.42 3.09
CA ARG A 175 -22.67 6.84 4.42
C ARG A 175 -23.79 6.90 5.48
N ASP A 176 -25.00 7.26 5.07
CA ASP A 176 -26.14 7.39 5.98
C ASP A 176 -26.74 6.02 6.26
N GLY A 177 -26.86 5.17 5.25
CA GLY A 177 -27.28 3.77 5.40
C GLY A 177 -26.35 2.95 6.29
N TRP A 178 -25.04 3.21 6.28
CA TRP A 178 -24.12 2.59 7.26
C TRP A 178 -24.15 3.21 8.65
N GLN A 179 -24.84 4.34 8.82
CA GLN A 179 -24.73 5.17 10.02
C GLN A 179 -23.25 5.50 10.31
N ALA A 180 -22.48 5.80 9.27
CA ALA A 180 -21.02 5.80 9.30
C ALA A 180 -20.42 6.76 10.35
N LYS A 181 -21.05 7.92 10.58
CA LYS A 181 -20.63 8.84 11.66
C LYS A 181 -20.75 8.20 13.04
N ARG A 182 -21.88 7.52 13.30
CA ARG A 182 -22.12 6.78 14.54
C ARG A 182 -21.18 5.60 14.66
N MET A 183 -20.89 4.91 13.55
CA MET A 183 -19.96 3.79 13.49
C MET A 183 -18.56 4.21 13.94
N ASN A 184 -17.96 5.21 13.28
CA ASN A 184 -16.61 5.68 13.64
C ASN A 184 -16.55 6.22 15.07
N ALA A 185 -17.59 6.95 15.53
CA ALA A 185 -17.66 7.44 16.90
C ALA A 185 -17.72 6.30 17.93
N ALA A 186 -18.51 5.26 17.68
CA ALA A 186 -18.61 4.10 18.55
C ALA A 186 -17.27 3.35 18.61
N MET A 187 -16.58 3.16 17.48
CA MET A 187 -15.28 2.51 17.45
C MET A 187 -14.20 3.32 18.18
N ARG A 188 -14.18 4.65 17.98
CA ARG A 188 -13.27 5.56 18.71
C ARG A 188 -13.56 5.63 20.21
N SER A 189 -14.80 5.37 20.64
CA SER A 189 -15.09 5.27 22.08
C SER A 189 -14.41 4.08 22.76
N ILE A 190 -14.04 3.05 21.99
CA ILE A 190 -13.29 1.87 22.47
C ILE A 190 -11.79 2.11 22.32
N GLN A 191 -11.35 2.57 21.14
CA GLN A 191 -9.94 2.88 20.85
C GLN A 191 -9.83 4.27 20.19
N PRO A 192 -9.56 5.34 20.97
CA PRO A 192 -9.65 6.73 20.50
C PRO A 192 -8.72 7.13 19.34
N TRP A 193 -7.62 6.41 19.15
CA TRP A 193 -6.59 6.70 18.16
C TRP A 193 -6.80 6.03 16.80
N LEU A 194 -7.85 5.21 16.64
CA LEU A 194 -8.08 4.45 15.40
C LEU A 194 -8.11 5.34 14.16
N LEU A 195 -7.35 4.90 13.16
CA LEU A 195 -7.43 5.38 11.79
C LEU A 195 -8.41 4.53 10.98
N PHE A 196 -9.26 5.18 10.20
CA PHE A 196 -10.23 4.54 9.32
C PHE A 196 -9.95 4.88 7.86
N ASN A 197 -10.15 3.91 6.96
CA ASN A 197 -10.35 4.22 5.56
C ASN A 197 -11.78 4.77 5.31
N GLY A 198 -12.06 5.18 4.07
CA GLY A 198 -13.36 5.73 3.66
C GLY A 198 -14.45 4.72 3.29
N ARG A 199 -14.21 3.41 3.48
CA ARG A 199 -15.10 2.35 2.96
C ARG A 199 -16.31 2.04 3.83
N ASN A 200 -16.83 3.05 4.50
CA ASN A 200 -18.20 3.09 5.02
C ASN A 200 -19.00 4.25 4.40
N GLY A 201 -18.45 4.91 3.37
CA GLY A 201 -19.06 6.05 2.66
C GLY A 201 -18.65 7.42 3.18
N LEU A 202 -17.90 7.51 4.29
CA LEU A 202 -17.25 8.75 4.71
C LEU A 202 -15.91 8.93 3.96
N PRO A 203 -15.30 10.13 4.00
CA PRO A 203 -13.94 10.30 3.51
C PRO A 203 -12.92 9.39 4.23
N GLY A 204 -13.15 9.02 5.49
CA GLY A 204 -12.15 8.35 6.34
C GLY A 204 -11.05 9.31 6.82
N ASP A 205 -10.03 8.79 7.50
CA ASP A 205 -8.83 9.55 7.87
C ASP A 205 -7.83 9.58 6.70
N PHE A 206 -7.81 8.53 5.88
CA PHE A 206 -7.02 8.44 4.64
C PHE A 206 -7.84 7.93 3.45
N GLY A 207 -7.41 8.30 2.23
CA GLY A 207 -7.96 7.79 0.97
C GLY A 207 -7.42 6.41 0.62
N THR A 208 -8.20 5.60 -0.11
CA THR A 208 -7.84 4.20 -0.44
C THR A 208 -8.06 3.89 -1.93
N PRO A 209 -7.23 4.43 -2.84
CA PRO A 209 -7.23 4.02 -4.24
C PRO A 209 -6.89 2.52 -4.34
N GLU A 210 -7.68 1.76 -5.09
CA GLU A 210 -7.54 0.30 -5.20
C GLU A 210 -7.07 -0.07 -6.61
N GLN A 211 -5.93 -0.76 -6.73
CA GLN A 211 -5.33 -1.14 -8.02
C GLN A 211 -4.89 0.03 -8.92
N HIS A 212 -4.86 1.26 -8.38
CA HIS A 212 -4.30 2.45 -9.05
C HIS A 212 -3.58 3.37 -8.05
N LEU A 213 -2.72 4.27 -8.54
CA LEU A 213 -1.86 5.15 -7.73
C LEU A 213 -2.29 6.63 -7.80
N SER A 214 -3.60 6.89 -7.87
CA SER A 214 -4.10 8.25 -8.00
C SER A 214 -4.02 9.00 -6.67
N VAL A 215 -3.24 10.08 -6.64
CA VAL A 215 -3.18 11.02 -5.52
C VAL A 215 -4.54 11.72 -5.38
N PRO A 216 -5.16 11.75 -4.19
CA PRO A 216 -6.39 12.51 -4.00
C PRO A 216 -6.22 14.01 -4.27
N ASP A 217 -7.25 14.64 -4.83
CA ASP A 217 -7.35 16.09 -5.02
C ASP A 217 -8.65 16.62 -4.37
N PRO A 218 -8.59 17.51 -3.36
CA PRO A 218 -7.38 18.05 -2.73
C PRO A 218 -6.57 16.96 -2.00
N TRP A 219 -5.26 17.18 -1.90
CA TRP A 219 -4.35 16.23 -1.23
C TRP A 219 -4.78 15.95 0.21
N ARG A 220 -4.74 14.68 0.57
CA ARG A 220 -4.92 14.15 1.92
C ARG A 220 -4.13 12.85 2.06
N PRO A 221 -3.83 12.38 3.28
CA PRO A 221 -3.21 11.08 3.50
C PRO A 221 -3.94 9.99 2.72
N TRP A 222 -3.19 9.09 2.09
CA TRP A 222 -3.75 8.05 1.25
C TRP A 222 -2.85 6.82 1.19
N GLU A 223 -3.47 5.70 0.88
CA GLU A 223 -2.84 4.38 0.80
C GLU A 223 -3.39 3.65 -0.43
N ALA A 224 -2.54 3.39 -1.41
CA ALA A 224 -2.91 2.50 -2.51
C ALA A 224 -2.80 1.05 -2.05
N CYS A 225 -3.89 0.31 -2.10
CA CYS A 225 -3.85 -1.13 -1.94
C CYS A 225 -3.67 -1.80 -3.32
N ILE A 226 -2.63 -2.64 -3.45
CA ILE A 226 -2.25 -3.27 -4.73
C ILE A 226 -1.98 -4.76 -4.53
N THR A 227 -2.44 -5.61 -5.46
CA THR A 227 -2.14 -7.05 -5.48
C THR A 227 -0.76 -7.35 -6.06
N LEU A 228 -0.08 -8.39 -5.58
CA LEU A 228 1.18 -8.85 -6.20
C LEU A 228 0.97 -9.55 -7.55
N ASN A 229 -0.11 -10.31 -7.70
CA ASN A 229 -0.62 -10.81 -8.98
C ASN A 229 -1.92 -10.06 -9.33
N HIS A 230 -2.95 -10.71 -9.86
CA HIS A 230 -4.26 -10.11 -10.15
C HIS A 230 -5.35 -10.41 -9.11
N HIS A 231 -5.01 -11.06 -7.99
CA HIS A 231 -5.98 -11.49 -6.98
C HIS A 231 -5.59 -11.08 -5.57
N TRP A 232 -6.60 -10.83 -4.72
CA TRP A 232 -6.40 -10.56 -3.30
C TRP A 232 -6.20 -11.88 -2.54
N GLY A 233 -7.22 -12.73 -2.54
CA GLY A 233 -7.13 -14.10 -2.03
C GLY A 233 -6.36 -15.01 -3.00
N PHE A 234 -5.89 -16.14 -2.49
CA PHE A 234 -5.11 -17.08 -3.29
C PHE A 234 -5.87 -17.56 -4.55
N HIS A 235 -5.18 -17.51 -5.68
CA HIS A 235 -5.67 -18.04 -6.96
C HIS A 235 -4.62 -19.00 -7.54
N ARG A 236 -4.95 -20.29 -7.62
CA ARG A 236 -3.99 -21.36 -7.97
C ARG A 236 -3.43 -21.26 -9.39
N GLY A 237 -4.20 -20.66 -10.31
CA GLY A 237 -3.82 -20.51 -11.71
C GLY A 237 -3.27 -19.13 -12.07
N ASP A 238 -3.15 -18.20 -11.11
CA ASP A 238 -2.63 -16.86 -11.40
C ASP A 238 -1.14 -16.79 -11.06
N HIS A 239 -0.32 -16.91 -12.09
CA HIS A 239 1.13 -16.80 -12.01
C HIS A 239 1.66 -15.49 -12.60
N ASN A 240 0.78 -14.51 -12.90
CA ASN A 240 1.22 -13.22 -13.42
C ASN A 240 1.65 -12.29 -12.29
N TRP A 241 2.78 -12.62 -11.67
CA TRP A 241 3.35 -11.86 -10.58
C TRP A 241 4.03 -10.60 -11.10
N LYS A 242 3.81 -9.46 -10.42
CA LYS A 242 4.62 -8.25 -10.59
C LYS A 242 6.08 -8.56 -10.28
N SER A 243 6.99 -7.97 -11.04
CA SER A 243 8.42 -7.99 -10.75
C SER A 243 8.77 -7.10 -9.55
N PRO A 244 9.94 -7.32 -8.92
CA PRO A 244 10.47 -6.39 -7.91
C PRO A 244 10.59 -4.96 -8.43
N LEU A 245 10.98 -4.78 -9.69
CA LEU A 245 11.11 -3.47 -10.33
C LEU A 245 9.76 -2.73 -10.42
N GLU A 246 8.68 -3.44 -10.73
CA GLU A 246 7.33 -2.86 -10.71
C GLU A 246 6.94 -2.41 -9.30
N VAL A 247 7.22 -3.20 -8.26
CA VAL A 247 6.95 -2.80 -6.88
C VAL A 247 7.77 -1.57 -6.46
N ILE A 248 9.05 -1.52 -6.85
CA ILE A 248 9.91 -0.35 -6.61
C ILE A 248 9.34 0.91 -7.28
N ARG A 249 8.86 0.81 -8.53
CA ARG A 249 8.21 1.93 -9.23
C ARG A 249 6.95 2.40 -8.52
N MET A 250 6.13 1.48 -8.02
CA MET A 250 4.94 1.83 -7.24
C MET A 250 5.31 2.55 -5.94
N LEU A 251 6.35 2.09 -5.23
CA LEU A 251 6.86 2.76 -4.03
C LEU A 251 7.37 4.17 -4.31
N LEU A 252 8.10 4.37 -5.41
CA LEU A 252 8.57 5.70 -5.83
C LEU A 252 7.39 6.62 -6.19
N SER A 253 6.39 6.09 -6.91
CA SER A 253 5.17 6.83 -7.25
C SER A 253 4.38 7.24 -6.01
N CYS A 254 4.14 6.32 -5.07
CA CYS A 254 3.52 6.65 -3.79
C CYS A 254 4.36 7.67 -2.99
N GLY A 255 5.68 7.49 -2.94
CA GLY A 255 6.60 8.40 -2.27
C GLY A 255 6.49 9.84 -2.78
N ASN A 256 6.46 10.02 -4.10
CA ASN A 256 6.27 11.33 -4.75
C ASN A 256 4.89 11.94 -4.49
N GLY A 257 3.84 11.12 -4.40
CA GLY A 257 2.49 11.55 -4.01
C GLY A 257 2.28 11.69 -2.50
N ASN A 258 3.33 11.54 -1.69
CA ASN A 258 3.27 11.53 -0.23
C ASN A 258 2.24 10.51 0.33
N GLY A 259 2.09 9.37 -0.34
CA GLY A 259 1.17 8.28 0.00
C GLY A 259 1.86 7.01 0.50
N ASN A 260 1.05 6.05 0.89
CA ASN A 260 1.47 4.71 1.28
C ASN A 260 1.15 3.69 0.18
N LEU A 261 1.96 2.63 0.09
CA LEU A 261 1.65 1.41 -0.65
C LEU A 261 1.29 0.31 0.36
N LEU A 262 0.14 -0.32 0.20
CA LEU A 262 -0.29 -1.51 0.92
C LEU A 262 -0.29 -2.68 -0.06
N LEU A 263 0.77 -3.50 -0.03
CA LEU A 263 0.99 -4.56 -1.00
C LEU A 263 0.48 -5.91 -0.48
N ASN A 264 -0.38 -6.56 -1.25
CA ASN A 264 -1.06 -7.77 -0.83
C ASN A 264 -0.29 -9.08 -1.09
N ILE A 265 -0.37 -9.99 -0.12
CA ILE A 265 -0.15 -11.42 -0.29
C ILE A 265 -1.46 -12.20 -0.05
N GLY A 266 -1.64 -13.30 -0.78
CA GLY A 266 -2.73 -14.26 -0.55
C GLY A 266 -2.16 -15.65 -0.21
N PRO A 267 -2.01 -16.00 1.07
CA PRO A 267 -1.59 -17.34 1.48
C PRO A 267 -2.53 -18.42 0.93
N ASP A 268 -1.96 -19.57 0.56
CA ASP A 268 -2.71 -20.70 -0.01
C ASP A 268 -3.59 -21.42 1.02
N GLY A 269 -4.35 -22.44 0.62
CA GLY A 269 -5.22 -23.19 1.52
C GLY A 269 -4.52 -23.86 2.72
N SER A 270 -3.22 -24.12 2.63
CA SER A 270 -2.41 -24.62 3.75
C SER A 270 -1.96 -23.50 4.69
N GLY A 271 -2.09 -22.23 4.27
CA GLY A 271 -1.60 -21.05 4.97
C GLY A 271 -0.17 -20.66 4.58
N ALA A 272 0.44 -21.34 3.61
CA ALA A 272 1.78 -21.01 3.13
C ALA A 272 1.75 -19.74 2.26
N ILE A 273 2.76 -18.89 2.43
CA ILE A 273 2.97 -17.72 1.57
C ILE A 273 3.45 -18.22 0.20
N PRO A 274 2.84 -17.78 -0.92
CA PRO A 274 3.33 -18.15 -2.24
C PRO A 274 4.80 -17.74 -2.42
N GLN A 275 5.65 -18.68 -2.87
CA GLN A 275 7.09 -18.47 -2.99
C GLN A 275 7.45 -17.24 -3.83
N ALA A 276 6.70 -16.98 -4.91
CA ALA A 276 6.89 -15.79 -5.73
C ALA A 276 6.73 -14.49 -4.91
N SER A 277 5.70 -14.43 -4.05
CA SER A 277 5.49 -13.27 -3.17
C SER A 277 6.67 -13.06 -2.23
N GLU A 278 7.18 -14.13 -1.62
CA GLU A 278 8.34 -14.06 -0.73
C GLU A 278 9.60 -13.52 -1.46
N ILE A 279 9.91 -14.06 -2.64
CA ILE A 279 11.07 -13.64 -3.43
C ILE A 279 10.99 -12.14 -3.77
N ILE A 280 9.84 -11.69 -4.28
CA ILE A 280 9.62 -10.30 -4.68
C ILE A 280 9.77 -9.37 -3.49
N ILE A 281 9.09 -9.67 -2.37
CA ILE A 281 9.11 -8.82 -1.18
C ILE A 281 10.52 -8.71 -0.60
N ARG A 282 11.29 -9.81 -0.54
CA ARG A 282 12.67 -9.79 -0.04
C ARG A 282 13.59 -8.96 -0.94
N GLN A 283 13.45 -9.06 -2.27
CA GLN A 283 14.25 -8.25 -3.20
C GLN A 283 13.94 -6.75 -3.07
N VAL A 284 12.67 -6.38 -2.89
CA VAL A 284 12.27 -5.00 -2.60
C VAL A 284 12.83 -4.52 -1.26
N GLY A 285 12.82 -5.38 -0.23
CA GLY A 285 13.44 -5.07 1.06
C GLY A 285 14.96 -4.84 0.98
N GLN A 286 15.67 -5.65 0.19
CA GLN A 286 17.09 -5.43 -0.09
C GLN A 286 17.33 -4.07 -0.75
N TRP A 287 16.52 -3.71 -1.76
CA TRP A 287 16.59 -2.40 -2.40
C TRP A 287 16.35 -1.25 -1.41
N LEU A 288 15.34 -1.38 -0.54
CA LEU A 288 15.06 -0.37 0.49
C LEU A 288 16.26 -0.15 1.43
N ASN A 289 16.97 -1.23 1.81
CA ASN A 289 18.18 -1.15 2.64
C ASN A 289 19.38 -0.56 1.90
N GLN A 290 19.35 -0.50 0.56
CA GLN A 290 20.42 0.02 -0.30
C GLN A 290 20.16 1.46 -0.80
N GLY A 291 19.39 2.24 -0.05
CA GLY A 291 19.11 3.65 -0.36
C GLY A 291 17.67 3.93 -0.80
N GLY A 292 16.90 2.88 -1.14
CA GLY A 292 15.50 3.01 -1.54
C GLY A 292 14.61 3.61 -0.45
N ARG A 293 14.92 3.37 0.83
CA ARG A 293 14.14 3.93 1.95
C ARG A 293 14.16 5.46 1.93
N GLN A 294 15.34 6.05 1.77
CA GLN A 294 15.53 7.50 1.71
C GLN A 294 14.83 8.08 0.47
N ALA A 295 14.86 7.35 -0.65
CA ALA A 295 14.22 7.77 -1.89
C ALA A 295 12.69 7.84 -1.82
N ILE A 296 12.02 7.27 -0.80
CA ILE A 296 10.56 7.30 -0.70
C ILE A 296 10.02 7.95 0.58
N THR A 297 10.90 8.42 1.47
CA THR A 297 10.53 8.92 2.80
C THR A 297 10.84 10.41 2.90
N GLY A 298 9.87 11.22 3.37
CA GLY A 298 10.08 12.66 3.52
C GLY A 298 10.27 13.41 2.20
N ASN A 299 9.76 12.85 1.10
CA ASN A 299 9.89 13.44 -0.22
C ASN A 299 9.08 14.74 -0.35
N ASP A 300 9.71 15.77 -0.90
CA ASP A 300 9.04 16.91 -1.49
C ASP A 300 8.37 16.45 -2.81
N PRO A 301 7.12 16.85 -3.10
CA PRO A 301 6.47 16.50 -4.36
C PRO A 301 7.31 16.92 -5.57
N LEU A 302 7.69 15.93 -6.38
CA LEU A 302 8.29 16.11 -7.70
C LEU A 302 7.26 15.72 -8.76
N THR A 303 6.91 16.65 -9.64
CA THR A 303 5.98 16.38 -10.76
C THR A 303 6.76 16.06 -12.02
N PHE A 304 6.46 14.91 -12.62
CA PHE A 304 7.11 14.52 -13.87
C PHE A 304 6.65 15.42 -15.03
N GLY A 305 7.58 15.86 -15.87
CA GLY A 305 7.31 16.65 -17.06
C GLY A 305 7.28 18.19 -16.87
N PRO A 306 7.34 18.95 -17.98
CA PRO A 306 7.45 20.42 -17.98
C PRO A 306 6.07 21.08 -18.00
N PHE A 307 5.03 20.33 -18.41
CA PHE A 307 3.70 20.81 -18.80
C PHE A 307 2.69 20.63 -17.67
N LEU A 308 3.04 19.82 -16.66
CA LEU A 308 2.21 19.54 -15.50
C LEU A 308 2.61 20.39 -14.28
N ARG A 309 3.51 21.38 -14.44
CA ARG A 309 4.09 22.13 -13.31
C ARG A 309 3.23 23.27 -12.76
N GLN A 310 3.02 23.29 -11.44
CA GLN A 310 2.69 24.46 -10.62
C GLN A 310 3.94 25.18 -10.09
N ASP A 311 3.79 26.37 -9.49
CA ASP A 311 4.93 27.24 -9.09
C ASP A 311 5.92 26.57 -8.13
N SER A 312 5.42 25.77 -7.19
CA SER A 312 6.21 25.08 -6.17
C SER A 312 6.88 23.78 -6.64
N GLU A 313 6.70 23.38 -7.90
CA GLU A 313 7.05 22.03 -8.35
C GLU A 313 8.45 21.93 -8.98
N ARG A 314 9.16 20.89 -8.54
CA ARG A 314 10.44 20.41 -9.07
C ARG A 314 10.06 19.29 -10.04
N GLY A 315 10.57 19.29 -11.27
CA GLY A 315 10.18 18.27 -12.25
C GLY A 315 11.34 17.45 -12.76
N ASP A 316 11.03 16.44 -13.55
CA ASP A 316 11.94 15.39 -14.01
C ASP A 316 11.61 15.02 -15.47
N TRP A 317 12.63 14.64 -16.23
CA TRP A 317 12.57 14.17 -17.62
C TRP A 317 13.62 13.11 -17.95
N ASP A 318 14.15 12.42 -16.95
CA ASP A 318 15.17 11.40 -17.18
C ASP A 318 14.55 10.10 -17.74
N ALA A 319 15.16 9.57 -18.79
CA ALA A 319 14.71 8.32 -19.42
C ALA A 319 15.29 7.07 -18.74
N SER A 320 16.30 7.24 -17.90
CA SER A 320 17.05 6.16 -17.24
C SER A 320 16.55 5.88 -15.82
N GLY A 321 15.74 6.74 -15.22
CA GLY A 321 15.29 6.54 -13.84
C GLY A 321 14.19 7.48 -13.38
N VAL A 322 14.00 7.50 -12.05
CA VAL A 322 13.02 8.36 -11.39
C VAL A 322 13.74 9.17 -10.31
N PHE A 323 13.43 10.45 -10.27
CA PHE A 323 13.87 11.31 -9.18
C PHE A 323 12.85 11.45 -8.05
N THR A 324 13.38 11.51 -6.84
CA THR A 324 12.70 12.03 -5.65
C THR A 324 13.63 13.02 -4.94
N ALA A 325 13.12 13.89 -4.07
CA ALA A 325 13.96 14.86 -3.38
C ALA A 325 13.48 15.08 -1.95
N SER A 326 14.41 15.39 -1.06
CA SER A 326 14.12 15.80 0.31
C SER A 326 15.14 16.85 0.73
N GLY A 327 14.67 18.06 1.06
CA GLY A 327 15.57 19.15 1.43
C GLY A 327 16.57 19.46 0.32
N HIS A 328 17.87 19.33 0.61
CA HIS A 328 18.98 19.60 -0.32
C HIS A 328 19.49 18.33 -1.03
N THR A 329 18.82 17.19 -0.87
CA THR A 329 19.23 15.93 -1.48
C THR A 329 18.27 15.54 -2.59
N LEU A 330 18.81 15.26 -3.76
CA LEU A 330 18.13 14.65 -4.90
C LEU A 330 18.48 13.16 -4.93
N PHE A 331 17.48 12.29 -4.89
CA PHE A 331 17.64 10.86 -5.03
C PHE A 331 17.33 10.46 -6.46
N PHE A 332 18.26 9.80 -7.14
CA PHE A 332 18.04 9.23 -8.45
C PHE A 332 18.01 7.72 -8.37
N THR A 333 16.86 7.11 -8.68
CA THR A 333 16.76 5.66 -8.79
C THR A 333 16.95 5.26 -10.24
N LEU A 334 18.09 4.64 -10.56
CA LEU A 334 18.42 4.20 -11.92
C LEU A 334 17.59 2.95 -12.28
N LEU A 335 16.54 3.10 -13.07
CA LEU A 335 15.65 2.00 -13.46
C LEU A 335 16.12 1.29 -14.73
N TYR A 336 16.87 1.98 -15.58
CA TYR A 336 17.35 1.49 -16.87
C TYR A 336 18.86 1.77 -16.97
N PRO A 337 19.70 0.73 -16.90
CA PRO A 337 21.14 0.83 -17.10
C PRO A 337 21.49 1.63 -18.37
N CYS A 338 22.31 2.66 -18.22
CA CYS A 338 22.69 3.58 -19.31
C CYS A 338 24.18 3.51 -19.67
N GLY A 339 24.89 2.48 -19.17
CA GLY A 339 26.33 2.34 -19.32
C GLY A 339 27.12 3.17 -18.31
N ASN A 340 28.44 3.24 -18.49
CA ASN A 340 29.36 3.75 -17.46
C ASN A 340 29.26 5.27 -17.19
N THR A 341 28.40 5.96 -17.91
CA THR A 341 28.16 7.39 -17.73
C THR A 341 26.67 7.66 -17.78
N TRP A 342 26.19 8.36 -16.75
CA TRP A 342 24.86 8.96 -16.74
C TRP A 342 25.01 10.49 -16.84
N SER A 343 24.06 11.15 -17.50
CA SER A 343 24.08 12.60 -17.63
C SER A 343 22.68 13.17 -17.62
N ILE A 344 22.50 14.28 -16.92
CA ILE A 344 21.28 15.07 -16.93
C ILE A 344 21.62 16.55 -17.12
N SER A 345 20.79 17.26 -17.88
CA SER A 345 20.90 18.71 -18.03
C SER A 345 19.77 19.43 -17.30
N GLY A 346 20.03 20.70 -16.99
CA GLY A 346 19.05 21.58 -16.36
C GLY A 346 19.03 21.49 -14.83
N LEU A 347 19.94 20.78 -14.16
CA LEU A 347 20.01 20.86 -12.70
C LEU A 347 20.46 22.27 -12.30
N GLU A 348 19.59 23.01 -11.62
CA GLU A 348 19.83 24.41 -11.24
C GLU A 348 20.76 24.54 -10.02
N ALA A 349 20.74 23.55 -9.14
CA ALA A 349 21.56 23.52 -7.94
C ALA A 349 22.99 23.04 -8.26
N GLU A 350 23.97 23.56 -7.51
CA GLU A 350 25.34 23.07 -7.54
C GLU A 350 25.41 21.74 -6.79
N VAL A 351 25.99 20.72 -7.44
CA VAL A 351 26.19 19.40 -6.84
C VAL A 351 27.46 19.41 -6.01
N LEU A 352 27.30 19.18 -4.71
CA LEU A 352 28.39 19.14 -3.74
C LEU A 352 28.96 17.72 -3.58
N ASP A 353 28.09 16.71 -3.65
CA ASP A 353 28.48 15.31 -3.53
C ASP A 353 27.51 14.38 -4.27
N ILE A 354 28.03 13.27 -4.79
CA ILE A 354 27.22 12.14 -5.25
C ILE A 354 27.75 10.88 -4.60
N SER A 355 26.85 10.12 -3.98
CA SER A 355 27.18 8.83 -3.41
C SER A 355 26.07 7.80 -3.63
N SER A 356 26.42 6.53 -3.50
CA SER A 356 25.47 5.42 -3.44
C SER A 356 25.84 4.53 -2.27
N PRO A 357 24.87 3.99 -1.51
CA PRO A 357 25.16 2.99 -0.47
C PRO A 357 25.92 1.76 -0.98
N ILE A 358 25.86 1.49 -2.28
CA ILE A 358 26.47 0.32 -2.92
C ILE A 358 27.90 0.62 -3.40
N ALA A 359 28.13 1.80 -3.98
CA ALA A 359 29.38 2.15 -4.65
C ALA A 359 30.21 3.23 -3.93
N GLY A 360 29.72 3.76 -2.80
CA GLY A 360 30.35 4.88 -2.11
C GLY A 360 30.26 6.17 -2.92
N ARG A 361 31.27 7.03 -2.78
CA ARG A 361 31.35 8.33 -3.47
C ARG A 361 31.61 8.13 -4.96
N LEU A 362 30.86 8.84 -5.80
CA LEU A 362 30.95 8.77 -7.26
C LEU A 362 31.64 10.01 -7.82
N ALA A 363 32.48 9.80 -8.84
CA ALA A 363 33.06 10.89 -9.60
C ALA A 363 31.99 11.53 -10.50
N PHE A 364 31.92 12.85 -10.48
CA PHE A 364 31.00 13.62 -11.32
C PHE A 364 31.66 14.90 -11.82
N HIS A 365 31.08 15.45 -12.87
CA HIS A 365 31.44 16.74 -13.44
C HIS A 365 30.15 17.52 -13.70
N GLN A 366 30.08 18.74 -13.20
CA GLN A 366 28.95 19.64 -13.46
C GLN A 366 29.45 20.90 -14.17
N GLU A 367 28.94 21.16 -15.37
CA GLU A 367 29.28 22.34 -16.15
C GLU A 367 28.05 22.86 -16.90
N GLN A 368 27.80 24.17 -16.85
CA GLN A 368 26.71 24.85 -17.56
C GLN A 368 25.30 24.22 -17.30
N GLY A 369 25.09 23.69 -16.10
CA GLY A 369 23.84 23.03 -15.70
C GLY A 369 23.68 21.59 -16.20
N ARG A 370 24.71 21.02 -16.84
CA ARG A 370 24.80 19.59 -17.15
C ARG A 370 25.61 18.89 -16.07
N LEU A 371 25.01 17.88 -15.45
CA LEU A 371 25.67 16.94 -14.55
C LEU A 371 26.01 15.66 -15.33
N THR A 372 27.26 15.20 -15.22
CA THR A 372 27.73 13.92 -15.74
C THR A 372 28.30 13.11 -14.59
N VAL A 373 27.88 11.85 -14.44
CA VAL A 373 28.29 10.96 -13.35
C VAL A 373 28.89 9.68 -13.92
N ASN A 374 30.03 9.28 -13.40
CA ASN A 374 30.62 7.98 -13.72
C ASN A 374 29.93 6.89 -12.90
N LEU A 375 29.32 5.92 -13.59
CA LEU A 375 28.61 4.81 -12.98
C LEU A 375 29.47 3.54 -13.05
N PRO A 376 29.93 3.00 -11.91
CA PRO A 376 30.59 1.70 -11.88
C PRO A 376 29.68 0.58 -12.39
N GLU A 377 30.28 -0.47 -12.97
CA GLU A 377 29.56 -1.64 -13.47
C GLU A 377 28.64 -2.28 -12.41
N LEU A 378 29.06 -2.27 -11.14
CA LEU A 378 28.27 -2.75 -10.02
C LEU A 378 26.88 -2.09 -9.93
N LEU A 379 26.78 -0.79 -10.20
CA LEU A 379 25.49 -0.10 -10.20
C LEU A 379 24.63 -0.54 -11.39
N GLN A 380 25.22 -0.80 -12.55
CA GLN A 380 24.50 -1.28 -13.73
C GLN A 380 23.90 -2.68 -13.53
N GLN A 381 24.53 -3.51 -12.70
CA GLN A 381 24.10 -4.87 -12.39
C GLN A 381 23.18 -4.96 -11.17
N THR A 382 23.04 -3.87 -10.41
CA THR A 382 22.18 -3.81 -9.25
C THR A 382 20.73 -3.55 -9.68
N LEU A 383 19.76 -4.20 -9.04
CA LEU A 383 18.36 -3.86 -9.17
C LEU A 383 18.10 -2.43 -8.67
N ALA A 384 17.85 -1.51 -9.60
CA ALA A 384 17.40 -0.15 -9.33
C ALA A 384 18.27 0.65 -8.33
N PRO A 385 19.60 0.75 -8.46
CA PRO A 385 20.42 1.42 -7.45
C PRO A 385 20.01 2.88 -7.27
N VAL A 386 20.16 3.37 -6.04
CA VAL A 386 19.89 4.78 -5.70
C VAL A 386 21.18 5.56 -5.60
N LEU A 387 21.23 6.69 -6.31
CA LEU A 387 22.23 7.74 -6.13
C LEU A 387 21.65 8.83 -5.22
N GLN A 388 22.45 9.28 -4.26
CA GLN A 388 22.18 10.42 -3.40
C GLN A 388 23.04 11.58 -3.90
N ILE A 389 22.39 12.63 -4.40
CA ILE A 389 23.03 13.81 -4.96
C ILE A 389 22.76 14.96 -3.98
N THR A 390 23.79 15.37 -3.26
CA THR A 390 23.71 16.48 -2.30
C THR A 390 23.99 17.79 -3.02
N CYS A 391 23.10 18.76 -2.85
CA CYS A 391 23.16 20.05 -3.51
C CYS A 391 23.36 21.20 -2.52
N ASP A 392 23.83 22.35 -3.02
CA ASP A 392 23.97 23.59 -2.26
C ASP A 392 22.62 24.18 -1.78
N ARG A 393 21.55 23.91 -2.54
CA ARG A 393 20.18 24.34 -2.28
C ARG A 393 19.18 23.24 -2.67
N PRO A 394 17.88 23.38 -2.32
CA PRO A 394 16.89 22.41 -2.72
C PRO A 394 16.90 22.19 -4.25
N PRO A 395 17.07 20.94 -4.71
CA PRO A 395 17.34 20.64 -6.11
C PRO A 395 16.10 20.91 -6.96
N ALA A 396 16.29 21.61 -8.08
CA ALA A 396 15.27 21.83 -9.08
C ALA A 396 15.87 21.59 -10.48
N ILE A 397 15.09 20.96 -11.36
CA ILE A 397 15.44 20.82 -12.77
C ILE A 397 14.75 21.95 -13.55
N TYR A 398 15.51 22.54 -14.44
CA TYR A 398 15.20 23.72 -15.22
C TYR A 398 14.12 23.45 -16.30
N ARG A 399 13.27 24.44 -16.55
CA ARG A 399 11.90 24.25 -17.13
C ARG A 399 11.79 24.34 -18.66
N CYS A 400 12.75 24.93 -19.38
CA CYS A 400 12.51 25.31 -20.79
C CYS A 400 12.96 24.28 -21.85
N GLY A 401 13.33 23.05 -21.45
CA GLY A 401 13.82 22.01 -22.37
C GLY A 401 15.11 22.36 -23.13
N GLY A 402 15.75 23.49 -22.80
CA GLY A 402 16.98 23.96 -23.44
C GLY A 402 18.21 23.23 -22.91
N MET A 403 19.25 23.11 -23.74
CA MET A 403 20.52 22.45 -23.38
C MET A 403 21.38 23.25 -22.38
N ARG A 404 20.87 24.35 -21.82
CA ARG A 404 21.56 25.20 -20.83
C ARG A 404 20.54 25.90 -19.93
N VAL A 405 20.94 26.24 -18.71
CA VAL A 405 20.19 27.18 -17.85
C VAL A 405 20.37 28.60 -18.42
N PRO A 406 19.30 29.34 -18.77
CA PRO A 406 19.41 30.70 -19.24
C PRO A 406 19.78 31.64 -18.09
N LYS A 407 20.42 32.75 -18.47
CA LYS A 407 20.81 33.82 -17.56
C LYS A 407 19.63 34.69 -17.13
N LEU A 408 18.51 34.60 -17.84
CA LEU A 408 17.28 35.33 -17.59
C LEU A 408 16.23 34.35 -17.08
N GLU A 409 15.40 34.82 -16.16
CA GLU A 409 14.21 34.10 -15.74
C GLU A 409 13.31 33.87 -16.97
N HIS A 410 12.99 32.61 -17.26
CA HIS A 410 12.20 32.24 -18.43
C HIS A 410 10.74 32.09 -18.01
N PRO A 411 9.77 32.69 -18.73
CA PRO A 411 8.35 32.49 -18.44
C PRO A 411 7.97 31.01 -18.54
N ARG A 412 6.89 30.60 -17.88
CA ARG A 412 6.45 29.19 -17.92
C ARG A 412 6.29 28.73 -19.37
N TYR A 413 6.67 27.49 -19.65
CA TYR A 413 6.23 26.86 -20.90
C TYR A 413 4.70 26.86 -20.85
N ASP A 414 4.05 27.61 -21.73
CA ASP A 414 2.60 27.59 -21.84
C ASP A 414 2.24 26.16 -22.24
N PRO A 415 1.57 25.36 -21.39
CA PRO A 415 1.21 24.01 -21.75
C PRO A 415 0.37 24.11 -23.02
N CYS A 416 0.94 23.70 -24.16
CA CYS A 416 0.14 23.51 -25.36
C CYS A 416 -1.00 22.59 -24.93
N PRO A 417 -2.27 23.01 -25.03
CA PRO A 417 -3.39 22.17 -24.68
C PRO A 417 -3.19 20.84 -25.41
N PRO A 418 -3.24 19.68 -24.72
CA PRO A 418 -2.94 18.38 -25.31
C PRO A 418 -3.82 18.11 -26.54
N ASP A 419 -4.99 18.76 -26.57
CA ASP A 419 -5.90 18.79 -27.68
C ASP A 419 -6.19 20.27 -28.03
N LEU A 420 -5.61 20.77 -29.11
CA LEU A 420 -6.27 21.84 -29.86
C LEU A 420 -7.61 21.25 -30.32
N GLN A 421 -8.70 21.58 -29.62
CA GLN A 421 -10.05 21.28 -30.08
C GLN A 421 -10.24 22.00 -31.44
N TYR A 422 -10.11 21.25 -32.53
CA TYR A 422 -10.56 21.62 -33.86
C TYR A 422 -11.76 20.75 -34.25
#